data_AF-A0AAD5JVV7-F1
#
_entry.id   AF-A0AAD5JVV7-F1
#
_cell.length_a   1.000
_cell.length_b   1.000
_cell.length_c   1.000
_cell.angle_alpha   90.00
_cell.angle_beta   90.00
_cell.angle_gamma   90.00
#
_symmetry.space_group_name_H-M   'P 1'
#
loop_
_entity.id
_entity.type
_entity.pdbx_description
1 polymer ?
#
loop_
_entity_poly.entity_id
_entity_poly.type
_entity_poly.pdbx_seq_one_letter_code
_entity_poly.pdbx_strand_id
1 'polypeptide(L)'
;MRNLCWLVKNRKRRFRFTGNLSKRFEAEAIRRSNQEKFRVAVLVSQAALQFIHGLDLSTEYTAPDEVEAAGFQIDPDELGSIVEGHDIKKLKAHGGVESLADKLSTSITKGISASEDSLNQRRRIFACICEEIKELSNSKDTPNFGSAIPVSASRILLQSIFNNTGGEVVMSESNKTEILGTPTETAILEFGLQLGGDFQAEREASKIVKVEPFNSAKKRMGAVLELPEGGFRAHCKGASEIVLAACDKFINSNGEVVPLTEASVNHLNDIIEQFANEALRTLCLAYMDIGNKFSAEDAIPAKGYTCIGIVGIKDPVRPGVKESVAICRSAGINVRMVTGDNINTAKAIARECGILTDNGIAIEGPIFREKTDEELSVLIPKIQVMARSSPLDKHTLVKHLRTTLQEVVAVTGDGTNDAPALHEADVGLAMGIAGTEVAKESADVIILDDNFSTIVTVAKWGRSVYINIQKFVQFQLTVNVVALVVNFSSACLTGTAPLTAVQLLWVNMIMDTLGALALATEPPTDDLMKRTPRSGKAAFHLDGPDSDLILNTLIFNTFVFCQVFNEISSREMEKINGGQDKPIDFAHLLLSDIAIYRYVYLIYPDL
;
A
#
# COMPACT_ATOMS: atom_id res chain seq x y z
N MET A 1 44.00 19.67 3.02
CA MET A 1 43.07 18.83 3.80
C MET A 1 41.67 19.05 3.25
N ARG A 2 41.23 18.17 2.33
CA ARG A 2 39.88 18.19 1.77
C ARG A 2 39.00 17.27 2.59
N ASN A 3 37.80 17.79 2.77
CA ASN A 3 36.71 17.36 3.60
C ASN A 3 35.57 16.91 2.65
N LEU A 4 34.71 16.00 3.15
CA LEU A 4 33.36 15.62 2.66
C LEU A 4 33.26 14.83 1.33
N CYS A 5 32.34 13.87 1.12
CA CYS A 5 31.21 13.37 1.90
C CYS A 5 30.74 11.96 1.44
N TRP A 6 30.25 11.22 2.43
CA TRP A 6 29.23 10.16 2.53
C TRP A 6 28.44 9.64 1.30
N LEU A 7 28.38 8.30 1.20
CA LEU A 7 27.23 7.54 0.65
C LEU A 7 27.03 6.27 1.50
N VAL A 8 25.88 6.15 2.17
CA VAL A 8 25.50 4.99 2.99
C VAL A 8 24.97 3.88 2.09
N LYS A 9 25.73 2.79 1.97
CA LYS A 9 25.33 1.56 1.27
C LYS A 9 24.71 0.58 2.27
N ASN A 10 23.45 0.21 2.05
CA ASN A 10 22.75 -0.84 2.79
C ASN A 10 23.54 -2.17 2.71
N ARG A 11 23.91 -2.73 3.86
CA ARG A 11 24.99 -3.73 4.02
C ARG A 11 24.49 -5.19 4.16
N LYS A 12 23.24 -5.49 3.80
CA LYS A 12 22.60 -6.80 4.10
C LYS A 12 22.43 -7.78 2.94
N ARG A 13 23.14 -7.62 1.82
CA ARG A 13 23.25 -8.69 0.81
C ARG A 13 24.69 -8.91 0.39
N ARG A 14 25.41 -9.74 1.16
CA ARG A 14 26.28 -10.83 0.66
C ARG A 14 27.07 -11.50 1.80
N PHE A 15 27.12 -12.83 1.72
CA PHE A 15 27.89 -13.82 2.48
C PHE A 15 27.30 -14.38 3.78
N ARG A 16 26.94 -15.68 3.65
CA ARG A 16 26.63 -16.66 4.68
C ARG A 16 27.86 -16.84 5.59
N PHE A 17 27.83 -16.28 6.79
CA PHE A 17 28.63 -16.71 7.95
C PHE A 17 27.84 -16.42 9.22
N THR A 18 27.80 -17.40 10.13
CA THR A 18 27.13 -17.36 11.44
C THR A 18 27.47 -16.07 12.19
N GLY A 19 26.45 -15.29 12.55
CA GLY A 19 26.62 -13.99 13.19
C GLY A 19 27.31 -14.09 14.55
N ASN A 20 28.47 -13.46 14.68
CA ASN A 20 29.17 -13.31 15.95
C ASN A 20 28.49 -12.20 16.77
N LEU A 21 27.58 -12.60 17.67
CA LEU A 21 26.70 -11.73 18.47
C LEU A 21 27.45 -10.71 19.32
N SER A 22 28.66 -11.03 19.79
CA SER A 22 29.47 -10.15 20.64
C SER A 22 29.90 -8.86 19.94
N LYS A 23 30.33 -8.96 18.67
CA LYS A 23 30.69 -7.77 17.86
C LYS A 23 29.50 -6.87 17.55
N ARG A 24 28.27 -7.40 17.56
CA ARG A 24 27.06 -6.58 17.40
C ARG A 24 26.73 -5.78 18.66
N PHE A 25 26.91 -6.39 19.84
CA PHE A 25 26.77 -5.68 21.11
C PHE A 25 27.79 -4.55 21.26
N GLU A 26 29.06 -4.78 20.88
CA GLU A 26 30.07 -3.70 20.88
C GLU A 26 29.73 -2.58 19.89
N ALA A 27 29.26 -2.92 18.68
CA ALA A 27 28.85 -1.92 17.70
C ALA A 27 27.64 -1.09 18.15
N GLU A 28 26.67 -1.70 18.84
CA GLU A 28 25.53 -1.01 19.44
C GLU A 28 25.94 -0.11 20.61
N ALA A 29 26.88 -0.56 21.46
CA ALA A 29 27.41 0.24 22.55
C ALA A 29 28.19 1.47 22.04
N ILE A 30 29.00 1.29 21.00
CA ILE A 30 29.71 2.40 20.34
C ILE A 30 28.72 3.38 19.68
N ARG A 31 27.65 2.86 19.07
CA ARG A 31 26.61 3.70 18.44
C ARG A 31 25.83 4.53 19.48
N ARG A 32 25.47 3.94 20.63
CA ARG A 32 24.86 4.68 21.75
C ARG A 32 25.79 5.76 22.30
N SER A 33 27.07 5.44 22.52
CA SER A 33 28.05 6.43 22.99
C SER A 33 28.23 7.59 22.01
N ASN A 34 28.23 7.31 20.69
CA ASN A 34 28.32 8.36 19.68
C ASN A 34 27.04 9.20 19.58
N GLN A 35 25.86 8.60 19.74
CA GLN A 35 24.59 9.33 19.81
C GLN A 35 24.52 10.25 21.04
N GLU A 36 24.97 9.79 22.21
CA GLU A 36 25.06 10.64 23.42
C GLU A 36 26.02 11.79 23.23
N LYS A 37 27.22 11.56 22.68
CA LYS A 37 28.19 12.62 22.40
C LYS A 37 27.65 13.66 21.43
N PHE A 38 26.92 13.23 20.40
CA PHE A 38 26.31 14.14 19.44
C PHE A 38 25.18 14.95 20.08
N ARG A 39 24.33 14.30 20.89
CA ARG A 39 23.25 14.98 21.64
C ARG A 39 23.80 16.02 22.62
N VAL A 40 24.89 15.71 23.32
CA VAL A 40 25.57 16.66 24.22
C VAL A 40 26.17 17.83 23.43
N ALA A 41 26.80 17.58 22.28
CA ALA A 41 27.36 18.64 21.45
C ALA A 41 26.27 19.59 20.90
N VAL A 42 25.10 19.05 20.51
CA VAL A 42 23.96 19.86 20.07
C VAL A 42 23.41 20.70 21.22
N LEU A 43 23.17 20.10 22.40
CA LEU A 43 22.67 20.82 23.57
C LEU A 43 23.63 21.91 24.06
N VAL A 44 24.94 21.67 24.03
CA VAL A 44 25.95 22.68 24.38
C VAL A 44 25.98 23.81 23.35
N SER A 45 25.82 23.49 22.06
CA SER A 45 25.75 24.51 20.99
C SER A 45 24.47 25.34 21.09
N GLN A 46 23.35 24.71 21.43
CA GLN A 46 22.06 25.37 21.67
C GLN A 46 22.13 26.28 22.91
N ALA A 47 22.72 25.79 24.00
CA ALA A 47 22.93 26.57 25.22
C ALA A 47 23.90 27.75 24.98
N ALA A 48 24.96 27.55 24.19
CA ALA A 48 25.89 28.62 23.82
C ALA A 48 25.22 29.69 22.93
N LEU A 49 24.38 29.27 21.97
CA LEU A 49 23.58 30.19 21.13
C LEU A 49 22.56 30.98 21.96
N GLN A 50 21.90 30.32 22.92
CA GLN A 50 20.99 30.96 23.87
C GLN A 50 21.70 31.93 24.82
N PHE A 51 22.95 31.65 25.19
CA PHE A 51 23.77 32.53 26.04
C PHE A 51 24.29 33.76 25.28
N ILE A 52 24.59 33.62 23.98
CA ILE A 52 25.05 34.72 23.11
C ILE A 52 23.92 35.72 22.82
N HIS A 53 22.66 35.28 22.80
CA HIS A 53 21.51 36.13 22.44
C HIS A 53 20.73 36.74 23.63
N GLY A 54 21.33 36.77 24.82
CA GLY A 54 20.89 37.54 26.00
C GLY A 54 19.41 38.01 26.06
N LEU A 55 18.53 37.17 26.63
CA LEU A 55 17.19 37.44 27.18
C LEU A 55 16.21 38.30 26.35
N ASP A 56 15.16 37.65 25.84
CA ASP A 56 13.77 38.04 26.18
C ASP A 56 12.82 36.81 26.12
N LEU A 57 12.09 36.61 27.22
CA LEU A 57 11.15 35.52 27.44
C LEU A 57 9.75 35.95 26.99
N SER A 58 9.49 35.90 25.68
CA SER A 58 8.13 35.80 25.12
C SER A 58 8.22 35.44 23.63
N THR A 59 8.43 34.16 23.32
CA THR A 59 8.28 33.68 21.94
C THR A 59 6.92 33.00 21.83
N GLU A 60 5.93 33.78 21.39
CA GLU A 60 4.73 33.23 20.77
C GLU A 60 5.19 32.47 19.53
N TYR A 61 5.02 31.15 19.55
CA TYR A 61 5.26 30.30 18.41
C TYR A 61 4.36 30.76 17.24
N THR A 62 4.96 31.02 16.08
CA THR A 62 4.24 31.35 14.84
C THR A 62 4.42 30.19 13.87
N ALA A 63 3.32 29.65 13.35
CA ALA A 63 3.36 28.52 12.43
C ALA A 63 3.93 28.95 11.06
N PRO A 64 4.67 28.08 10.34
CA PRO A 64 5.10 28.37 8.98
C PRO A 64 3.89 28.57 8.04
N ASP A 65 4.02 29.45 7.05
CA ASP A 65 2.92 29.81 6.11
C ASP A 65 2.27 28.59 5.42
N GLU A 66 3.04 27.53 5.16
CA GLU A 66 2.57 26.27 4.57
C GLU A 66 1.64 25.47 5.51
N VAL A 67 1.89 25.57 6.81
CA VAL A 67 1.12 24.89 7.87
C VAL A 67 -0.19 25.62 8.11
N GLU A 68 -0.17 26.97 8.11
CA GLU A 68 -1.39 27.78 8.18
C GLU A 68 -2.26 27.59 6.93
N ALA A 69 -1.66 27.51 5.73
CA ALA A 69 -2.38 27.23 4.48
C ALA A 69 -3.06 25.84 4.49
N ALA A 70 -2.51 24.88 5.24
CA ALA A 70 -3.08 23.56 5.46
C ALA A 70 -4.14 23.52 6.57
N GLY A 71 -4.43 24.65 7.23
CA GLY A 71 -5.44 24.76 8.29
C GLY A 71 -4.96 24.29 9.66
N PHE A 72 -3.65 24.24 9.88
CA PHE A 72 -3.03 23.92 11.17
C PHE A 72 -2.29 25.13 11.74
N GLN A 73 -2.19 25.21 13.06
CA GLN A 73 -1.52 26.31 13.77
C GLN A 73 -0.26 25.85 14.52
N ILE A 74 0.21 24.63 14.23
CA ILE A 74 1.42 24.05 14.77
C ILE A 74 2.03 23.06 13.78
N ASP A 75 3.35 23.12 13.61
CA ASP A 75 4.08 22.27 12.69
C ASP A 75 4.44 20.90 13.31
N PRO A 76 4.62 19.86 12.48
CA PRO A 76 4.90 18.50 12.95
C PRO A 76 6.22 18.38 13.74
N ASP A 77 7.23 19.18 13.43
CA ASP A 77 8.54 19.11 14.08
C ASP A 77 8.49 19.72 15.48
N GLU A 78 7.74 20.81 15.68
CA GLU A 78 7.51 21.40 17.00
C GLU A 78 6.71 20.45 17.91
N LEU A 79 5.68 19.79 17.38
CA LEU A 79 4.95 18.72 18.06
C LEU A 79 5.85 17.54 18.43
N GLY A 80 6.69 17.10 17.49
CA GLY A 80 7.70 16.06 17.72
C GLY A 80 8.63 16.44 18.87
N SER A 81 9.05 17.71 18.94
CA SER A 81 9.92 18.21 20.01
C SER A 81 9.28 18.15 21.40
N ILE A 82 7.97 18.41 21.51
CA ILE A 82 7.22 18.36 22.77
C ILE A 82 7.11 16.91 23.26
N VAL A 83 6.79 15.98 22.36
CA VAL A 83 6.55 14.57 22.70
C VAL A 83 7.86 13.82 22.96
N GLU A 84 8.84 13.95 22.08
CA GLU A 84 10.13 13.24 22.21
C GLU A 84 10.92 13.74 23.43
N GLY A 85 10.82 15.04 23.73
CA GLY A 85 11.47 15.68 24.88
C GLY A 85 10.71 15.55 26.21
N HIS A 86 9.45 15.08 26.21
CA HIS A 86 8.53 15.19 27.35
C HIS A 86 8.53 16.61 27.96
N ASP A 87 8.58 17.64 27.11
CA ASP A 87 8.80 19.02 27.53
C ASP A 87 7.49 19.66 28.01
N ILE A 88 7.17 19.43 29.30
CA ILE A 88 5.98 19.96 29.96
C ILE A 88 5.96 21.50 29.95
N LYS A 89 7.11 22.17 29.86
CA LYS A 89 7.17 23.63 29.80
C LYS A 89 6.72 24.13 28.43
N LYS A 90 7.20 23.53 27.34
CA LYS A 90 6.70 23.83 25.98
C LYS A 90 5.22 23.47 25.84
N LEU A 91 4.79 22.32 26.35
CA LEU A 91 3.37 21.93 26.36
C LEU A 91 2.49 23.01 27.01
N LYS A 92 2.93 23.56 28.15
CA LYS A 92 2.22 24.66 28.84
C LYS A 92 2.29 25.98 28.07
N ALA A 93 3.41 26.27 27.40
CA ALA A 93 3.53 27.45 26.55
C ALA A 93 2.56 27.41 25.35
N HIS A 94 2.23 26.21 24.85
CA HIS A 94 1.22 26.01 23.81
C HIS A 94 -0.22 25.92 24.34
N GLY A 95 -0.48 26.19 25.62
CA GLY A 95 -1.83 26.18 26.21
C GLY A 95 -2.30 24.82 26.71
N GLY A 96 -1.39 23.85 26.85
CA GLY A 96 -1.72 22.49 27.30
C GLY A 96 -2.29 21.61 26.19
N VAL A 97 -2.75 20.41 26.56
CA VAL A 97 -3.19 19.39 25.60
C VAL A 97 -4.42 19.85 24.81
N GLU A 98 -5.34 20.59 25.46
CA GLU A 98 -6.60 21.06 24.85
C GLU A 98 -6.32 22.09 23.75
N SER A 99 -5.49 23.09 24.04
CA SER A 99 -5.11 24.09 23.03
C SER A 99 -4.27 23.49 21.88
N LEU A 100 -3.49 22.44 22.14
CA LEU A 100 -2.77 21.71 21.09
C LEU A 100 -3.70 20.93 20.17
N ALA A 101 -4.79 20.37 20.71
CA ALA A 101 -5.82 19.72 19.90
C ALA A 101 -6.49 20.75 18.97
N ASP A 102 -6.84 21.92 19.50
CA ASP A 102 -7.40 23.01 18.69
C ASP A 102 -6.44 23.48 17.58
N LYS A 103 -5.13 23.60 17.88
CA LYS A 103 -4.10 23.97 16.88
C LYS A 103 -3.89 22.89 15.81
N LEU A 104 -4.21 21.64 16.14
CA LEU A 104 -4.20 20.50 15.22
C LEU A 104 -5.56 20.27 14.55
N SER A 105 -6.52 21.19 14.71
CA SER A 105 -7.87 21.09 14.17
C SER A 105 -8.54 19.75 14.53
N THR A 106 -8.31 19.27 15.75
CA THR A 106 -8.78 17.99 16.28
C THR A 106 -9.29 18.18 17.71
N SER A 107 -10.01 17.19 18.24
CA SER A 107 -10.44 17.21 19.64
C SER A 107 -9.82 16.05 20.40
N ILE A 108 -9.42 16.29 21.65
CA ILE A 108 -8.89 15.24 22.56
C ILE A 108 -9.90 14.11 22.74
N THR A 109 -11.20 14.42 22.69
CA THR A 109 -12.27 13.45 22.94
C THR A 109 -12.78 12.78 21.67
N LYS A 110 -12.65 13.41 20.50
CA LYS A 110 -13.26 12.96 19.24
C LYS A 110 -12.28 12.60 18.12
N GLY A 111 -10.99 12.96 18.24
CA GLY A 111 -10.01 12.73 17.18
C GLY A 111 -10.29 13.54 15.90
N ILE A 112 -9.73 13.10 14.76
CA ILE A 112 -9.83 13.78 13.46
C ILE A 112 -11.19 13.49 12.82
N SER A 113 -11.99 14.52 12.57
CA SER A 113 -13.27 14.37 11.87
C SER A 113 -13.04 14.14 10.36
N ALA A 114 -13.30 12.94 9.86
CA ALA A 114 -13.44 12.71 8.43
C ALA A 114 -14.71 13.43 7.91
N SER A 115 -14.65 14.06 6.74
CA SER A 115 -15.80 14.78 6.17
C SER A 115 -16.98 13.84 5.93
N GLU A 116 -18.15 14.21 6.45
CA GLU A 116 -19.41 13.45 6.35
C GLU A 116 -19.75 13.08 4.90
N ASP A 117 -19.46 13.93 3.92
CA ASP A 117 -19.70 13.64 2.50
C ASP A 117 -18.89 12.44 1.97
N SER A 118 -17.69 12.22 2.50
CA SER A 118 -16.84 11.09 2.13
C SER A 118 -17.32 9.76 2.73
N LEU A 119 -18.00 9.80 3.88
CA LEU A 119 -18.61 8.64 4.54
C LEU A 119 -20.02 8.36 3.98
N ASN A 120 -20.78 9.42 3.68
CA ASN A 120 -22.16 9.36 3.19
C ASN A 120 -22.26 8.88 1.73
N GLN A 121 -21.24 9.11 0.90
CA GLN A 121 -21.18 8.48 -0.43
C GLN A 121 -20.88 6.97 -0.39
N ARG A 122 -20.43 6.43 0.76
CA ARG A 122 -19.81 5.09 0.83
C ARG A 122 -20.74 3.93 1.15
N ARG A 123 -22.04 4.12 1.39
CA ARG A 123 -22.87 3.07 1.99
C ARG A 123 -24.27 2.97 1.38
N ARG A 124 -24.43 2.06 0.42
CA ARG A 124 -25.75 1.54 0.00
C ARG A 124 -25.89 0.13 0.56
N ILE A 125 -26.96 -0.10 1.31
CA ILE A 125 -27.28 -1.40 1.90
C ILE A 125 -28.53 -1.92 1.20
N PHE A 126 -28.41 -3.14 0.69
CA PHE A 126 -29.51 -3.93 0.17
C PHE A 126 -29.81 -4.99 1.21
N ALA A 127 -31.07 -5.24 1.51
CA ALA A 127 -31.46 -6.28 2.44
C ALA A 127 -32.55 -7.13 1.82
N CYS A 128 -32.37 -8.44 1.90
CA CYS A 128 -33.41 -9.43 1.74
C CYS A 128 -33.84 -9.90 3.12
N ILE A 129 -35.00 -9.43 3.57
CA ILE A 129 -35.60 -9.82 4.86
C ILE A 129 -37.01 -10.30 4.55
N CYS A 130 -37.37 -11.48 5.06
CA CYS A 130 -38.70 -12.07 4.83
C CYS A 130 -39.04 -12.21 3.33
N GLU A 131 -38.09 -12.67 2.51
CA GLU A 131 -38.21 -12.86 1.04
C GLU A 131 -38.38 -11.59 0.18
N GLU A 132 -38.42 -10.40 0.79
CA GLU A 132 -38.46 -9.13 0.04
C GLU A 132 -37.07 -8.51 -0.07
N ILE A 133 -36.62 -8.27 -1.32
CA ILE A 133 -35.43 -7.47 -1.61
C ILE A 133 -35.82 -5.99 -1.59
N LYS A 134 -35.17 -5.20 -0.74
CA LYS A 134 -35.31 -3.74 -0.75
C LYS A 134 -33.97 -3.04 -0.70
N GLU A 135 -33.88 -1.96 -1.46
CA GLU A 135 -32.77 -1.04 -1.45
C GLU A 135 -33.05 0.11 -0.48
N LEU A 136 -32.10 0.41 0.41
CA LEU A 136 -32.09 1.63 1.20
C LEU A 136 -31.12 2.64 0.60
N SER A 137 -31.66 3.61 -0.12
CA SER A 137 -30.95 4.82 -0.51
C SER A 137 -31.33 5.95 0.45
N ASN A 138 -30.34 6.70 0.95
CA ASN A 138 -30.47 7.73 1.99
C ASN A 138 -31.26 9.01 1.56
N SER A 139 -32.16 8.94 0.58
CA SER A 139 -33.08 10.04 0.30
C SER A 139 -34.09 10.15 1.43
N LYS A 140 -34.26 11.35 1.97
CA LYS A 140 -35.28 11.74 2.98
C LYS A 140 -36.75 11.39 2.61
N ASP A 141 -36.96 10.66 1.53
CA ASP A 141 -38.25 10.30 0.92
C ASP A 141 -38.50 8.77 0.87
N THR A 142 -37.80 7.92 1.62
CA THR A 142 -38.23 6.50 1.74
C THR A 142 -39.25 6.32 2.87
N PRO A 143 -40.51 5.93 2.56
CA PRO A 143 -41.53 5.71 3.58
C PRO A 143 -41.21 4.43 4.39
N ASN A 144 -41.18 4.58 5.72
CA ASN A 144 -41.26 3.54 6.78
C ASN A 144 -40.86 2.10 6.38
N PHE A 145 -39.57 1.80 6.28
CA PHE A 145 -39.05 0.43 6.17
C PHE A 145 -39.54 -0.48 7.32
N GLY A 146 -39.69 0.08 8.53
CA GLY A 146 -40.23 -0.64 9.69
C GLY A 146 -41.71 -1.05 9.57
N SER A 147 -42.46 -0.56 8.58
CA SER A 147 -43.88 -0.90 8.41
C SER A 147 -44.14 -2.15 7.55
N ALA A 148 -43.15 -2.58 6.75
CA ALA A 148 -43.27 -3.72 5.85
C ALA A 148 -42.74 -5.04 6.44
N ILE A 149 -41.92 -4.96 7.50
CA ILE A 149 -41.38 -6.15 8.17
C ILE A 149 -42.30 -6.52 9.34
N PRO A 150 -42.68 -7.79 9.49
CA PRO A 150 -43.41 -8.27 10.67
C PRO A 150 -42.69 -7.89 11.97
N VAL A 151 -43.45 -7.39 12.96
CA VAL A 151 -42.89 -6.88 14.24
C VAL A 151 -42.01 -7.93 14.94
N SER A 152 -42.39 -9.20 14.86
CA SER A 152 -41.61 -10.34 15.39
C SER A 152 -40.23 -10.46 14.73
N ALA A 153 -40.18 -10.38 13.40
CA ALA A 153 -38.96 -10.45 12.62
C ALA A 153 -38.07 -9.22 12.84
N SER A 154 -38.66 -8.03 12.92
CA SER A 154 -37.95 -6.79 13.21
C SER A 154 -37.28 -6.83 14.59
N ARG A 155 -37.96 -7.34 15.63
CA ARG A 155 -37.39 -7.49 16.97
C ARG A 155 -36.16 -8.41 16.96
N ILE A 156 -36.26 -9.57 16.31
CA ILE A 156 -35.16 -10.54 16.24
C ILE A 156 -33.99 -9.98 15.43
N LEU A 157 -34.28 -9.28 14.33
CA LEU A 157 -33.27 -8.64 13.48
C LEU A 157 -32.49 -7.57 14.25
N LEU A 158 -33.18 -6.64 14.93
CA LEU A 158 -32.55 -5.60 15.75
C LEU A 158 -31.71 -6.20 16.87
N GLN A 159 -32.24 -7.21 17.57
CA GLN A 159 -31.51 -7.94 18.59
C GLN A 159 -30.22 -8.56 18.04
N SER A 160 -30.28 -9.16 16.83
CA SER A 160 -29.12 -9.74 16.16
C SER A 160 -28.10 -8.67 15.77
N ILE A 161 -28.55 -7.57 15.17
CA ILE A 161 -27.69 -6.48 14.70
C ILE A 161 -26.92 -5.84 15.86
N PHE A 162 -27.61 -5.42 16.92
CA PHE A 162 -26.99 -4.62 17.99
C PHE A 162 -26.16 -5.44 18.99
N ASN A 163 -26.51 -6.71 19.20
CA ASN A 163 -25.81 -7.57 20.16
C ASN A 163 -24.75 -8.50 19.53
N ASN A 164 -24.82 -8.76 18.22
CA ASN A 164 -23.81 -9.55 17.50
C ASN A 164 -22.87 -8.68 16.67
N THR A 165 -22.74 -7.40 16.99
CA THR A 165 -21.82 -6.48 16.33
C THR A 165 -20.91 -5.83 17.35
N GLY A 166 -19.60 -5.84 17.09
CA GLY A 166 -18.60 -5.33 18.03
C GLY A 166 -18.47 -3.80 18.04
N GLY A 167 -19.08 -3.12 17.06
CA GLY A 167 -19.10 -1.66 16.99
C GLY A 167 -19.93 -1.01 18.11
N GLU A 168 -19.74 0.30 18.27
CA GLU A 168 -20.46 1.14 19.23
C GLU A 168 -21.13 2.31 18.52
N VAL A 169 -22.31 2.70 19.02
CA VAL A 169 -23.02 3.89 18.59
C VAL A 169 -22.85 4.95 19.68
N VAL A 170 -22.26 6.08 19.33
CA VAL A 170 -21.94 7.17 20.25
C VAL A 170 -22.66 8.44 19.77
N MET A 171 -23.27 9.17 20.70
CA MET A 171 -23.84 10.49 20.42
C MET A 171 -22.74 11.54 20.52
N SER A 172 -22.44 12.22 19.42
CA SER A 172 -21.49 13.35 19.41
C SER A 172 -22.12 14.59 20.06
N GLU A 173 -21.29 15.49 20.60
CA GLU A 173 -21.75 16.76 21.22
C GLU A 173 -22.56 17.66 20.26
N SER A 174 -22.48 17.43 18.94
CA SER A 174 -23.29 18.09 17.91
C SER A 174 -24.67 17.45 17.72
N ASN A 175 -25.08 16.54 18.61
CA ASN A 175 -26.31 15.75 18.54
C ASN A 175 -26.38 14.86 17.28
N LYS A 176 -25.23 14.53 16.70
CA LYS A 176 -25.10 13.61 15.57
C LYS A 176 -24.69 12.22 16.06
N THR A 177 -25.31 11.19 15.51
CA THR A 177 -25.01 9.79 15.80
C THR A 177 -23.75 9.38 15.05
N GLU A 178 -22.69 9.05 15.78
CA GLU A 178 -21.44 8.54 15.25
C GLU A 178 -21.32 7.05 15.56
N ILE A 179 -20.81 6.25 14.63
CA ILE A 179 -20.73 4.79 14.78
C ILE A 179 -19.28 4.36 14.64
N LEU A 180 -18.75 3.77 15.69
CA LEU A 180 -17.38 3.26 15.78
C LEU A 180 -17.37 1.77 15.45
N GLY A 181 -16.42 1.32 14.63
CA GLY A 181 -16.27 -0.09 14.26
C GLY A 181 -15.64 -0.27 12.88
N THR A 182 -15.54 -1.52 12.43
CA THR A 182 -15.10 -1.79 11.05
C THR A 182 -16.16 -1.30 10.05
N PRO A 183 -15.80 -0.93 8.80
CA PRO A 183 -16.76 -0.38 7.83
C PRO A 183 -18.02 -1.25 7.63
N THR A 184 -17.85 -2.57 7.71
CA THR A 184 -18.95 -3.54 7.61
C THR A 184 -19.86 -3.54 8.85
N GLU A 185 -19.29 -3.42 10.05
CA GLU A 185 -20.05 -3.31 11.29
C GLU A 185 -20.78 -1.98 11.38
N THR A 186 -20.12 -0.89 11.00
CA THR A 186 -20.72 0.45 10.98
C THR A 186 -21.94 0.48 10.07
N ALA A 187 -21.84 -0.11 8.87
CA ALA A 187 -22.97 -0.20 7.93
C ALA A 187 -24.15 -1.01 8.52
N ILE A 188 -23.88 -2.14 9.18
CA ILE A 188 -24.95 -2.97 9.78
C ILE A 188 -25.61 -2.28 10.98
N LEU A 189 -24.85 -1.57 11.80
CA LEU A 189 -25.39 -0.78 12.92
C LEU A 189 -26.24 0.39 12.40
N GLU A 190 -25.76 1.10 11.39
CA GLU A 190 -26.50 2.17 10.71
C GLU A 190 -27.81 1.65 10.13
N PHE A 191 -27.79 0.46 9.53
CA PHE A 191 -29.01 -0.22 9.08
C PHE A 191 -29.97 -0.44 10.24
N GLY A 192 -29.53 -1.00 11.37
CA GLY A 192 -30.38 -1.18 12.56
C GLY A 192 -30.99 0.13 13.10
N LEU A 193 -30.25 1.23 13.07
CA LEU A 193 -30.76 2.54 13.48
C LEU A 193 -31.82 3.08 12.49
N GLN A 194 -31.62 2.87 11.19
CA GLN A 194 -32.59 3.24 10.15
C GLN A 194 -33.89 2.42 10.23
N LEU A 195 -33.85 1.21 10.80
CA LEU A 195 -35.04 0.42 11.12
C LEU A 195 -35.86 0.99 12.30
N GLY A 196 -35.36 2.04 12.96
CA GLY A 196 -35.96 2.62 14.16
C GLY A 196 -35.59 1.91 15.46
N GLY A 197 -34.53 1.09 15.44
CA GLY A 197 -34.02 0.42 16.63
C GLY A 197 -33.23 1.36 17.54
N ASP A 198 -33.38 1.19 18.84
CA ASP A 198 -32.56 1.86 19.86
C ASP A 198 -31.41 0.94 20.27
N PHE A 199 -30.19 1.32 19.87
CA PHE A 199 -28.98 0.55 20.13
C PHE A 199 -28.72 0.33 21.62
N GLN A 200 -28.92 1.36 22.44
CA GLN A 200 -28.59 1.30 23.86
C GLN A 200 -29.64 0.49 24.62
N ALA A 201 -30.92 0.72 24.33
CA ALA A 201 -32.00 -0.02 24.95
C ALA A 201 -31.90 -1.54 24.66
N GLU A 202 -31.54 -1.93 23.42
CA GLU A 202 -31.44 -3.35 23.05
C GLU A 202 -30.26 -4.07 23.73
N ARG A 203 -29.13 -3.38 23.92
CA ARG A 203 -27.97 -3.91 24.65
C ARG A 203 -28.20 -3.98 26.16
N GLU A 204 -28.96 -3.04 26.72
CA GLU A 204 -29.35 -3.06 28.14
C GLU A 204 -30.42 -4.12 28.43
N ALA A 205 -31.29 -4.40 27.46
CA ALA A 205 -32.34 -5.41 27.58
C ALA A 205 -31.82 -6.85 27.61
N SER A 206 -30.67 -7.15 26.99
CA SER A 206 -30.14 -8.52 26.88
C SER A 206 -28.75 -8.63 27.47
N LYS A 207 -28.51 -9.65 28.31
CA LYS A 207 -27.17 -9.88 28.87
C LYS A 207 -26.35 -10.77 27.94
N ILE A 208 -25.20 -10.27 27.49
CA ILE A 208 -24.25 -11.06 26.67
C ILE A 208 -23.50 -12.04 27.58
N VAL A 209 -23.66 -13.33 27.32
CA VAL A 209 -23.02 -14.43 28.08
C VAL A 209 -21.69 -14.82 27.45
N LYS A 210 -21.63 -14.85 26.12
CA LYS A 210 -20.44 -15.25 25.36
C LYS A 210 -20.39 -14.55 24.02
N VAL A 211 -19.20 -14.15 23.60
CA VAL A 211 -18.92 -13.65 22.25
C VAL A 211 -17.80 -14.50 21.65
N GLU A 212 -18.04 -15.03 20.46
CA GLU A 212 -17.00 -15.61 19.61
C GLU A 212 -16.69 -14.58 18.51
N PRO A 213 -15.53 -13.89 18.57
CA PRO A 213 -15.14 -12.92 17.56
C PRO A 213 -14.96 -13.59 16.20
N PHE A 214 -14.91 -12.77 15.14
CA PHE A 214 -14.77 -13.28 13.78
C PHE A 214 -13.54 -14.17 13.64
N ASN A 215 -13.78 -15.40 13.16
CA ASN A 215 -12.72 -16.37 12.89
C ASN A 215 -12.58 -16.56 11.37
N SER A 216 -11.41 -16.24 10.81
CA SER A 216 -11.18 -16.32 9.35
C SER A 216 -11.33 -17.73 8.75
N ALA A 217 -11.11 -18.79 9.54
CA ALA A 217 -11.33 -20.16 9.09
C ALA A 217 -12.82 -20.53 9.06
N LYS A 218 -13.59 -20.08 10.07
CA LYS A 218 -15.04 -20.30 10.14
C LYS A 218 -15.86 -19.27 9.33
N LYS A 219 -15.25 -18.14 8.98
CA LYS A 219 -15.84 -16.96 8.29
C LYS A 219 -17.16 -16.47 8.90
N ARG A 220 -17.27 -16.57 10.23
CA ARG A 220 -18.43 -16.15 11.00
C ARG A 220 -18.02 -15.67 12.38
N MET A 221 -18.91 -14.93 13.01
CA MET A 221 -18.88 -14.56 14.42
C MET A 221 -20.23 -14.88 15.06
N GLY A 222 -20.25 -14.98 16.39
CA GLY A 222 -21.50 -15.23 17.10
C GLY A 222 -21.49 -14.69 18.52
N ALA A 223 -22.68 -14.46 19.04
CA ALA A 223 -22.92 -13.99 20.40
C ALA A 223 -24.06 -14.79 21.03
N VAL A 224 -23.93 -15.13 22.31
CA VAL A 224 -24.99 -15.79 23.08
C VAL A 224 -25.54 -14.80 24.10
N LEU A 225 -26.86 -14.63 24.05
CA LEU A 225 -27.62 -13.73 24.90
C LEU A 225 -28.48 -14.53 25.87
N GLU A 226 -28.58 -14.05 27.10
CA GLU A 226 -29.62 -14.43 28.05
C GLU A 226 -30.84 -13.54 27.82
N LEU A 227 -31.99 -14.15 27.52
CA LEU A 227 -33.23 -13.43 27.23
C LEU A 227 -33.93 -12.99 28.53
N PRO A 228 -34.60 -11.82 28.56
CA PRO A 228 -35.38 -11.36 29.71
C PRO A 228 -36.47 -12.34 30.17
N GLU A 229 -37.05 -13.05 29.20
CA GLU A 229 -38.15 -14.01 29.39
C GLU A 229 -37.66 -15.40 29.86
N GLY A 230 -36.34 -15.56 30.02
CA GLY A 230 -35.68 -16.82 30.35
C GLY A 230 -35.16 -17.57 29.12
N GLY A 231 -34.06 -18.29 29.29
CA GLY A 231 -33.40 -19.05 28.23
C GLY A 231 -32.31 -18.28 27.48
N PHE A 232 -31.58 -18.99 26.63
CA PHE A 232 -30.43 -18.50 25.89
C PHE A 232 -30.71 -18.49 24.39
N ARG A 233 -30.24 -17.45 23.71
CA ARG A 233 -30.30 -17.31 22.25
C ARG A 233 -28.91 -17.03 21.69
N ALA A 234 -28.46 -17.86 20.76
CA ALA A 234 -27.28 -17.58 19.95
C ALA A 234 -27.67 -16.78 18.72
N HIS A 235 -26.90 -15.74 18.42
CA HIS A 235 -26.91 -15.01 17.16
C HIS A 235 -25.62 -15.32 16.41
N CYS A 236 -25.72 -15.47 15.09
CA CYS A 236 -24.58 -15.71 14.22
C CYS A 236 -24.66 -14.80 12.99
N LYS A 237 -23.52 -14.21 12.62
CA LYS A 237 -23.37 -13.45 11.37
C LYS A 237 -22.07 -13.80 10.69
N GLY A 238 -22.06 -13.78 9.37
CA GLY A 238 -20.87 -14.16 8.59
C GLY A 238 -21.16 -14.25 7.10
N ALA A 239 -20.24 -14.89 6.38
CA ALA A 239 -20.39 -15.14 4.95
C ALA A 239 -21.72 -15.84 4.66
N SER A 240 -22.48 -15.32 3.70
CA SER A 240 -23.88 -15.71 3.50
C SER A 240 -24.04 -17.18 3.18
N GLU A 241 -23.19 -17.72 2.32
CA GLU A 241 -23.22 -19.13 1.93
C GLU A 241 -22.85 -20.08 3.09
N ILE A 242 -22.04 -19.63 4.05
CA ILE A 242 -21.58 -20.44 5.19
C ILE A 242 -22.64 -20.45 6.29
N VAL A 243 -23.20 -19.29 6.61
CA VAL A 243 -24.22 -19.18 7.66
C VAL A 243 -25.55 -19.76 7.18
N LEU A 244 -25.94 -19.55 5.92
CA LEU A 244 -27.14 -20.15 5.34
C LEU A 244 -27.06 -21.69 5.34
N ALA A 245 -25.90 -22.27 5.01
CA ALA A 245 -25.67 -23.72 5.09
C ALA A 245 -25.70 -24.29 6.53
N ALA A 246 -25.65 -23.43 7.54
CA ALA A 246 -25.82 -23.81 8.95
C ALA A 246 -27.25 -23.61 9.47
N CYS A 247 -28.16 -23.10 8.64
CA CYS A 247 -29.56 -22.87 8.98
C CYS A 247 -30.45 -24.03 8.53
N ASP A 248 -31.42 -24.39 9.37
CA ASP A 248 -32.44 -25.41 9.08
C ASP A 248 -33.82 -24.77 8.83
N LYS A 249 -33.97 -23.49 9.19
CA LYS A 249 -35.22 -22.72 9.13
C LYS A 249 -34.94 -21.31 8.63
N PHE A 250 -35.99 -20.61 8.21
CA PHE A 250 -35.92 -19.19 7.89
C PHE A 250 -37.21 -18.48 8.28
N ILE A 251 -37.17 -17.15 8.36
CA ILE A 251 -38.35 -16.31 8.59
C ILE A 251 -38.96 -15.96 7.23
N ASN A 252 -40.21 -16.37 6.98
CA ASN A 252 -40.93 -16.08 5.74
C ASN A 252 -41.51 -14.64 5.71
N SER A 253 -42.15 -14.26 4.60
CA SER A 253 -42.85 -12.98 4.41
C SER A 253 -43.83 -12.61 5.53
N ASN A 254 -44.41 -13.60 6.18
CA ASN A 254 -45.42 -13.43 7.24
C ASN A 254 -44.80 -13.30 8.64
N GLY A 255 -43.47 -13.44 8.76
CA GLY A 255 -42.76 -13.38 10.04
C GLY A 255 -42.80 -14.70 10.81
N GLU A 256 -43.18 -15.78 10.15
CA GLU A 256 -43.25 -17.13 10.72
C GLU A 256 -41.96 -17.89 10.45
N VAL A 257 -41.54 -18.68 11.43
CA VAL A 257 -40.37 -19.55 11.30
C VAL A 257 -40.78 -20.84 10.59
N VAL A 258 -40.33 -21.01 9.35
CA VAL A 258 -40.63 -22.17 8.52
C VAL A 258 -39.37 -22.97 8.21
N PRO A 259 -39.46 -24.30 7.98
CA PRO A 259 -38.32 -25.11 7.57
C PRO A 259 -37.74 -24.64 6.23
N LEU A 260 -36.40 -24.67 6.10
CA LEU A 260 -35.74 -24.45 4.82
C LEU A 260 -35.95 -25.66 3.91
N THR A 261 -36.84 -25.49 2.92
CA THR A 261 -37.01 -26.48 1.85
C THR A 261 -35.93 -26.29 0.77
N GLU A 262 -35.69 -27.31 -0.06
CA GLU A 262 -34.72 -27.22 -1.16
C GLU A 262 -35.04 -26.04 -2.11
N ALA A 263 -36.33 -25.77 -2.36
CA ALA A 263 -36.77 -24.63 -3.15
C ALA A 263 -36.43 -23.29 -2.47
N SER A 264 -36.67 -23.16 -1.16
CA SER A 264 -36.35 -21.94 -0.40
C SER A 264 -34.84 -21.70 -0.30
N VAL A 265 -34.05 -22.77 -0.14
CA VAL A 265 -32.57 -22.68 -0.13
C VAL A 265 -32.06 -22.21 -1.48
N ASN A 266 -32.57 -22.75 -2.59
CA ASN A 266 -32.19 -22.30 -3.93
C ASN A 266 -32.57 -20.84 -4.15
N HIS A 267 -33.79 -20.44 -3.76
CA HIS A 267 -34.22 -19.04 -3.86
C HIS A 267 -33.31 -18.07 -3.07
N LEU A 268 -32.93 -18.41 -1.84
CA LEU A 268 -32.02 -17.58 -1.05
C LEU A 268 -30.60 -17.56 -1.62
N ASN A 269 -30.12 -18.67 -2.19
CA ASN A 269 -28.85 -18.71 -2.90
C ASN A 269 -28.88 -17.84 -4.17
N ASP A 270 -29.98 -17.83 -4.92
CA ASP A 270 -30.15 -16.96 -6.09
C ASP A 270 -30.06 -15.47 -5.68
N ILE A 271 -30.61 -15.11 -4.52
CA ILE A 271 -30.52 -13.75 -3.97
C ILE A 271 -29.08 -13.40 -3.57
N ILE A 272 -28.36 -14.33 -2.92
CA ILE A 272 -26.93 -14.15 -2.61
C ILE A 272 -26.13 -13.92 -3.91
N GLU A 273 -26.42 -14.70 -4.95
CA GLU A 273 -25.76 -14.57 -6.24
C GLU A 273 -26.11 -13.25 -6.94
N GLN A 274 -27.37 -12.82 -6.90
CA GLN A 274 -27.81 -11.53 -7.40
C GLN A 274 -27.05 -10.38 -6.71
N PHE A 275 -27.01 -10.37 -5.37
CA PHE A 275 -26.29 -9.36 -4.62
C PHE A 275 -24.79 -9.36 -4.93
N ALA A 276 -24.18 -10.53 -5.05
CA ALA A 276 -22.76 -10.64 -5.39
C ALA A 276 -22.48 -10.12 -6.81
N ASN A 277 -23.38 -10.37 -7.77
CA ASN A 277 -23.28 -9.87 -9.15
C ASN A 277 -23.40 -8.34 -9.24
N GLU A 278 -24.10 -7.71 -8.28
CA GLU A 278 -24.17 -6.25 -8.10
C GLU A 278 -22.99 -5.67 -7.29
N ALA A 279 -21.92 -6.46 -7.11
CA ALA A 279 -20.73 -6.09 -6.33
C ALA A 279 -20.99 -5.81 -4.84
N LEU A 280 -22.04 -6.43 -4.27
CA LEU A 280 -22.35 -6.30 -2.85
C LEU A 280 -21.63 -7.38 -2.05
N ARG A 281 -21.09 -7.00 -0.89
CA ARG A 281 -20.61 -7.93 0.14
C ARG A 281 -21.82 -8.48 0.90
N THR A 282 -22.08 -9.77 0.72
CA THR A 282 -23.26 -10.45 1.29
C THR A 282 -22.97 -11.02 2.67
N LEU A 283 -23.78 -10.69 3.67
CA LEU A 283 -23.77 -11.31 5.01
C LEU A 283 -25.13 -11.89 5.36
N CYS A 284 -25.13 -13.08 5.96
CA CYS A 284 -26.36 -13.69 6.48
C CYS A 284 -26.40 -13.49 7.99
N LEU A 285 -27.57 -13.08 8.48
CA LEU A 285 -27.90 -12.94 9.90
C LEU A 285 -28.79 -14.11 10.30
N ALA A 286 -28.44 -14.81 11.38
CA ALA A 286 -29.18 -15.97 11.85
C ALA A 286 -29.21 -16.06 13.37
N TYR A 287 -30.20 -16.76 13.92
CA TYR A 287 -30.31 -17.00 15.36
C TYR A 287 -30.71 -18.45 15.68
N MET A 288 -30.46 -18.87 16.91
CA MET A 288 -30.85 -20.18 17.43
C MET A 288 -31.24 -20.05 18.91
N ASP A 289 -32.40 -20.58 19.27
CA ASP A 289 -32.80 -20.71 20.67
C ASP A 289 -32.17 -21.99 21.27
N ILE A 290 -31.38 -21.84 22.33
CA ILE A 290 -30.63 -22.91 23.00
C ILE A 290 -31.42 -23.49 24.20
N GLY A 291 -32.48 -22.82 24.64
CA GLY A 291 -33.27 -23.20 25.82
C GLY A 291 -32.62 -22.72 27.12
N ASN A 292 -32.86 -23.43 28.24
CA ASN A 292 -32.57 -22.90 29.59
C ASN A 292 -31.19 -23.25 30.15
N LYS A 293 -30.33 -23.94 29.39
CA LYS A 293 -29.01 -24.40 29.87
C LYS A 293 -27.93 -24.05 28.86
N PHE A 294 -27.14 -23.03 29.18
CA PHE A 294 -25.91 -22.67 28.49
C PHE A 294 -24.92 -22.08 29.49
N SER A 295 -23.68 -22.56 29.48
CA SER A 295 -22.58 -22.01 30.29
C SER A 295 -21.61 -21.23 29.41
N ALA A 296 -20.90 -20.26 29.99
CA ALA A 296 -19.92 -19.46 29.25
C ALA A 296 -18.76 -20.31 28.68
N GLU A 297 -18.49 -21.48 29.28
CA GLU A 297 -17.50 -22.45 28.82
C GLU A 297 -17.96 -23.24 27.58
N ASP A 298 -19.27 -23.35 27.35
CA ASP A 298 -19.83 -24.16 26.26
C ASP A 298 -19.52 -23.56 24.89
N ALA A 299 -19.23 -24.40 23.90
CA ALA A 299 -19.04 -23.95 22.53
C ALA A 299 -20.37 -23.45 21.93
N ILE A 300 -20.33 -22.34 21.19
CA ILE A 300 -21.50 -21.85 20.46
C ILE A 300 -21.90 -22.90 19.41
N PRO A 301 -23.18 -23.33 19.34
CA PRO A 301 -23.64 -24.32 18.38
C PRO A 301 -23.27 -23.95 16.94
N ALA A 302 -22.87 -24.94 16.15
CA ALA A 302 -22.38 -24.71 14.80
C ALA A 302 -23.45 -24.79 13.71
N LYS A 303 -24.60 -25.41 13.98
CA LYS A 303 -25.72 -25.67 13.07
C LYS A 303 -27.04 -25.60 13.85
N GLY A 304 -28.17 -25.59 13.15
CA GLY A 304 -29.50 -25.49 13.78
C GLY A 304 -30.05 -24.07 13.83
N TYR A 305 -29.48 -23.17 13.03
CA TYR A 305 -29.88 -21.78 13.00
C TYR A 305 -31.17 -21.55 12.20
N THR A 306 -31.81 -20.43 12.49
CA THR A 306 -32.91 -19.85 11.70
C THR A 306 -32.37 -18.61 11.00
N CYS A 307 -32.42 -18.60 9.67
CA CYS A 307 -32.02 -17.46 8.86
C CYS A 307 -33.03 -16.31 9.07
N ILE A 308 -32.52 -15.14 9.48
CA ILE A 308 -33.31 -13.92 9.67
C ILE A 308 -33.39 -13.15 8.35
N GLY A 309 -32.25 -13.01 7.68
CA GLY A 309 -32.14 -12.25 6.45
C GLY A 309 -30.71 -12.19 5.94
N ILE A 310 -30.59 -11.71 4.69
CA ILE A 310 -29.34 -11.57 3.95
C ILE A 310 -29.16 -10.10 3.63
N VAL A 311 -28.04 -9.51 4.02
CA VAL A 311 -27.72 -8.11 3.74
C VAL A 311 -26.59 -8.04 2.72
N GLY A 312 -26.76 -7.26 1.66
CA GLY A 312 -25.74 -6.88 0.69
C GLY A 312 -25.21 -5.49 1.00
N ILE A 313 -23.94 -5.39 1.34
CA ILE A 313 -23.27 -4.12 1.67
C ILE A 313 -22.43 -3.71 0.45
N LYS A 314 -22.73 -2.56 -0.15
CA LYS A 314 -21.91 -2.05 -1.26
C LYS A 314 -20.64 -1.42 -0.70
N ASP A 315 -19.48 -1.90 -1.16
CA ASP A 315 -18.19 -1.20 -0.99
C ASP A 315 -17.89 -0.47 -2.31
N PRO A 316 -18.15 0.85 -2.40
CA PRO A 316 -18.03 1.54 -3.67
C PRO A 316 -16.59 1.67 -4.11
N VAL A 317 -16.38 1.51 -5.41
CA VAL A 317 -15.10 1.81 -6.05
C VAL A 317 -14.73 3.26 -5.80
N ARG A 318 -13.48 3.49 -5.35
CA ARG A 318 -12.99 4.86 -5.10
C ARG A 318 -13.04 5.69 -6.39
N PRO A 319 -13.39 6.99 -6.32
CA PRO A 319 -13.33 7.87 -7.48
C PRO A 319 -11.96 7.84 -8.15
N GLY A 320 -11.90 7.86 -9.48
CA GLY A 320 -10.64 7.88 -10.23
C GLY A 320 -10.01 6.50 -10.48
N VAL A 321 -10.44 5.43 -9.80
CA VAL A 321 -9.87 4.08 -9.98
C VAL A 321 -10.10 3.58 -11.39
N LYS A 322 -11.33 3.71 -11.92
CA LYS A 322 -11.69 3.24 -13.26
C LYS A 322 -10.85 3.94 -14.34
N GLU A 323 -10.73 5.25 -14.24
CA GLU A 323 -9.91 6.07 -15.13
C GLU A 323 -8.43 5.67 -15.03
N SER A 324 -7.92 5.47 -13.81
CA SER A 324 -6.54 5.08 -13.57
C SER A 324 -6.22 3.68 -14.12
N VAL A 325 -7.12 2.72 -13.96
CA VAL A 325 -6.99 1.38 -14.57
C VAL A 325 -6.97 1.48 -16.09
N ALA A 326 -7.83 2.32 -16.69
CA ALA A 326 -7.83 2.55 -18.13
C ALA A 326 -6.50 3.16 -18.61
N ILE A 327 -5.96 4.15 -17.89
CA ILE A 327 -4.66 4.76 -18.19
C ILE A 327 -3.55 3.70 -18.11
N CYS A 328 -3.48 2.92 -17.03
CA CYS A 328 -2.51 1.83 -16.89
C CYS A 328 -2.58 0.84 -18.05
N ARG A 329 -3.79 0.40 -18.43
CA ARG A 329 -3.96 -0.52 -19.57
C ARG A 329 -3.55 0.11 -20.89
N SER A 330 -3.89 1.37 -21.14
CA SER A 330 -3.46 2.09 -22.35
C SER A 330 -1.94 2.24 -22.42
N ALA A 331 -1.28 2.28 -21.25
CA ALA A 331 0.17 2.31 -21.09
C ALA A 331 0.82 0.91 -21.18
N GLY A 332 0.06 -0.14 -21.50
CA GLY A 332 0.51 -1.53 -21.58
C GLY A 332 0.82 -2.19 -20.22
N ILE A 333 0.30 -1.63 -19.13
CA ILE A 333 0.44 -2.20 -17.77
C ILE A 333 -0.77 -3.12 -17.52
N ASN A 334 -0.49 -4.39 -17.23
CA ASN A 334 -1.52 -5.38 -16.90
C ASN A 334 -1.91 -5.27 -15.42
N VAL A 335 -3.09 -4.69 -15.17
CA VAL A 335 -3.67 -4.60 -13.82
C VAL A 335 -4.37 -5.92 -13.47
N ARG A 336 -4.07 -6.46 -12.28
CA ARG A 336 -4.64 -7.71 -11.77
C ARG A 336 -5.19 -7.49 -10.35
N MET A 337 -6.39 -8.00 -10.07
CA MET A 337 -7.01 -7.93 -8.73
C MET A 337 -6.76 -9.22 -7.96
N VAL A 338 -6.27 -9.11 -6.72
CA VAL A 338 -6.02 -10.26 -5.84
C VAL A 338 -6.66 -10.00 -4.47
N THR A 339 -7.79 -10.64 -4.20
CA THR A 339 -8.62 -10.38 -3.02
C THR A 339 -9.01 -11.67 -2.26
N GLY A 340 -9.24 -11.51 -0.95
CA GLY A 340 -9.82 -12.54 -0.09
C GLY A 340 -11.35 -12.68 -0.22
N ASP A 341 -12.01 -11.77 -0.94
CA ASP A 341 -13.46 -11.78 -1.14
C ASP A 341 -13.93 -12.96 -2.02
N ASN A 342 -15.24 -13.16 -2.08
CA ASN A 342 -15.89 -14.13 -2.95
C ASN A 342 -15.62 -13.82 -4.44
N ILE A 343 -15.49 -14.84 -5.28
CA ILE A 343 -15.24 -14.71 -6.71
C ILE A 343 -16.31 -13.89 -7.44
N ASN A 344 -17.59 -13.98 -7.07
CA ASN A 344 -18.65 -13.25 -7.76
C ASN A 344 -18.54 -11.74 -7.49
N THR A 345 -18.37 -11.35 -6.23
CA THR A 345 -18.12 -9.95 -5.84
C THR A 345 -16.83 -9.43 -6.48
N ALA A 346 -15.75 -10.21 -6.46
CA ALA A 346 -14.49 -9.81 -7.08
C ALA A 346 -14.62 -9.62 -8.61
N LYS A 347 -15.35 -10.50 -9.30
CA LYS A 347 -15.66 -10.35 -10.74
C LYS A 347 -16.48 -9.10 -11.01
N ALA A 348 -17.49 -8.82 -10.19
CA ALA A 348 -18.35 -7.65 -10.35
C ALA A 348 -17.56 -6.34 -10.18
N ILE A 349 -16.79 -6.21 -9.09
CA ILE A 349 -15.91 -5.03 -8.86
C ILE A 349 -14.86 -4.91 -9.97
N ALA A 350 -14.22 -6.03 -10.36
CA ALA A 350 -13.21 -6.01 -11.41
C ALA A 350 -13.79 -5.57 -12.77
N ARG A 351 -15.05 -5.90 -13.10
CA ARG A 351 -15.72 -5.39 -14.30
C ARG A 351 -16.06 -3.91 -14.18
N GLU A 352 -16.55 -3.46 -13.03
CA GLU A 352 -16.84 -2.03 -12.77
C GLU A 352 -15.58 -1.16 -12.93
N CYS A 353 -14.44 -1.63 -12.41
CA CYS A 353 -13.14 -0.99 -12.54
C CYS A 353 -12.48 -1.13 -13.93
N GLY A 354 -12.99 -2.01 -14.81
CA GLY A 354 -12.37 -2.30 -16.11
C GLY A 354 -11.12 -3.18 -16.05
N ILE A 355 -10.91 -3.91 -14.96
CA ILE A 355 -9.83 -4.89 -14.77
C ILE A 355 -10.16 -6.21 -15.48
N LEU A 356 -11.36 -6.75 -15.24
CA LEU A 356 -11.79 -8.02 -15.84
C LEU A 356 -12.38 -7.76 -17.23
N THR A 357 -11.77 -8.38 -18.23
CA THR A 357 -12.18 -8.36 -19.64
C THR A 357 -12.82 -9.68 -20.05
N ASP A 358 -13.51 -9.71 -21.18
CA ASP A 358 -14.16 -10.92 -21.71
C ASP A 358 -13.16 -12.07 -21.98
N ASN A 359 -11.90 -11.73 -22.28
CA ASN A 359 -10.82 -12.69 -22.50
C ASN A 359 -10.05 -13.07 -21.22
N GLY A 360 -10.36 -12.41 -20.10
CA GLY A 360 -9.67 -12.58 -18.83
C GLY A 360 -10.21 -13.74 -18.01
N ILE A 361 -9.33 -14.35 -17.21
CA ILE A 361 -9.71 -15.45 -16.31
C ILE A 361 -9.81 -14.92 -14.87
N ALA A 362 -10.88 -15.31 -14.19
CA ALA A 362 -11.05 -15.17 -12.76
C ALA A 362 -10.96 -16.55 -12.11
N ILE A 363 -10.09 -16.70 -11.10
CA ILE A 363 -9.82 -17.98 -10.42
C ILE A 363 -9.94 -17.82 -8.90
N GLU A 364 -10.28 -18.88 -8.19
CA GLU A 364 -10.22 -18.90 -6.73
C GLU A 364 -8.87 -19.44 -6.23
N GLY A 365 -8.40 -18.91 -5.09
CA GLY A 365 -7.17 -19.35 -4.42
C GLY A 365 -7.05 -20.87 -4.21
N PRO A 366 -8.10 -21.58 -3.75
CA PRO A 366 -8.06 -23.05 -3.65
C PRO A 366 -7.74 -23.75 -4.96
N ILE A 367 -8.38 -23.35 -6.06
CA ILE A 367 -8.16 -23.93 -7.39
C ILE A 367 -6.76 -23.58 -7.89
N PHE A 368 -6.29 -22.36 -7.62
CA PHE A 368 -4.94 -21.92 -7.98
C PHE A 368 -3.84 -22.77 -7.31
N ARG A 369 -4.04 -23.18 -6.04
CA ARG A 369 -3.09 -24.03 -5.30
C ARG A 369 -2.98 -25.46 -5.81
N GLU A 370 -4.00 -25.96 -6.48
CA GLU A 370 -4.02 -27.33 -7.04
C GLU A 370 -3.30 -27.43 -8.38
N LYS A 371 -2.93 -26.30 -8.99
CA LYS A 371 -2.26 -26.25 -10.30
C LYS A 371 -0.78 -26.54 -10.20
N THR A 372 -0.25 -27.25 -11.19
CA THR A 372 1.19 -27.48 -11.32
C THR A 372 1.89 -26.25 -11.90
N ASP A 373 3.21 -26.17 -11.74
CA ASP A 373 4.01 -25.04 -12.25
C ASP A 373 3.90 -24.89 -13.79
N GLU A 374 3.72 -26.00 -14.54
CA GLU A 374 3.49 -25.94 -15.99
C GLU A 374 2.12 -25.33 -16.32
N GLU A 375 1.07 -25.75 -15.61
CA GLU A 375 -0.28 -25.20 -15.80
C GLU A 375 -0.34 -23.72 -15.41
N LEU A 376 0.32 -23.36 -14.30
CA LEU A 376 0.43 -21.98 -13.82
C LEU A 376 1.11 -21.07 -14.85
N SER A 377 2.12 -21.57 -15.55
CA SER A 377 2.82 -20.80 -16.59
C SER A 377 1.93 -20.43 -17.78
N VAL A 378 0.93 -21.26 -18.11
CA VAL A 378 -0.06 -20.97 -19.15
C VAL A 378 -1.21 -20.11 -18.63
N LEU A 379 -1.58 -20.31 -17.36
CA LEU A 379 -2.76 -19.70 -16.76
C LEU A 379 -2.51 -18.27 -16.27
N ILE A 380 -1.40 -18.03 -15.57
CA ILE A 380 -1.05 -16.75 -14.93
C ILE A 380 -1.09 -15.55 -15.88
N PRO A 381 -0.60 -15.64 -17.14
CA PRO A 381 -0.72 -14.53 -18.09
C PRO A 381 -2.17 -14.09 -18.35
N LYS A 382 -3.13 -15.02 -18.23
CA LYS A 382 -4.56 -14.78 -18.48
C LYS A 382 -5.35 -14.42 -17.21
N ILE A 383 -4.78 -14.67 -16.02
CA ILE A 383 -5.45 -14.35 -14.75
C ILE A 383 -5.50 -12.83 -14.59
N GLN A 384 -6.72 -12.30 -14.47
CA GLN A 384 -6.99 -10.90 -14.16
C GLN A 384 -7.57 -10.74 -12.74
N VAL A 385 -8.24 -11.77 -12.22
CA VAL A 385 -8.85 -11.76 -10.88
C VAL A 385 -8.50 -13.06 -10.16
N MET A 386 -7.94 -12.93 -8.96
CA MET A 386 -7.80 -14.03 -8.01
C MET A 386 -8.63 -13.70 -6.76
N ALA A 387 -9.63 -14.53 -6.48
CA ALA A 387 -10.54 -14.38 -5.35
C ALA A 387 -10.29 -15.45 -4.28
N ARG A 388 -10.82 -15.26 -3.06
CA ARG A 388 -10.57 -16.13 -1.89
C ARG A 388 -9.06 -16.42 -1.68
N SER A 389 -8.20 -15.46 -2.02
CA SER A 389 -6.75 -15.62 -1.97
C SER A 389 -6.24 -15.61 -0.52
N SER A 390 -5.35 -16.54 -0.19
CA SER A 390 -4.54 -16.50 1.03
C SER A 390 -3.32 -15.58 0.84
N PRO A 391 -2.67 -15.10 1.93
CA PRO A 391 -1.40 -14.37 1.83
C PRO A 391 -0.34 -15.09 0.99
N LEU A 392 -0.28 -16.41 1.11
CA LEU A 392 0.66 -17.25 0.36
C LEU A 392 0.31 -17.31 -1.13
N ASP A 393 -0.98 -17.33 -1.48
CA ASP A 393 -1.41 -17.32 -2.89
C ASP A 393 -0.95 -16.04 -3.59
N LYS A 394 -1.05 -14.89 -2.89
CA LYS A 394 -0.58 -13.59 -3.40
C LYS A 394 0.93 -13.62 -3.66
N HIS A 395 1.69 -14.11 -2.69
CA HIS A 395 3.15 -14.26 -2.80
C HIS A 395 3.54 -15.17 -3.97
N THR A 396 2.90 -16.34 -4.11
CA THR A 396 3.19 -17.29 -5.20
C THR A 396 2.91 -16.68 -6.57
N LEU A 397 1.79 -15.95 -6.73
CA LEU A 397 1.46 -15.27 -7.97
C LEU A 397 2.55 -14.25 -8.36
N VAL A 398 2.95 -13.40 -7.41
CA VAL A 398 3.98 -12.38 -7.62
C VAL A 398 5.32 -13.02 -7.96
N LYS A 399 5.70 -14.06 -7.21
CA LYS A 399 6.94 -14.81 -7.45
C LYS A 399 6.97 -15.37 -8.87
N HIS A 400 5.90 -16.03 -9.33
CA HIS A 400 5.87 -16.64 -10.66
C HIS A 400 5.92 -15.60 -11.78
N LEU A 401 5.22 -14.47 -11.62
CA LEU A 401 5.30 -13.35 -12.56
C LEU A 401 6.73 -12.82 -12.67
N ARG A 402 7.42 -12.67 -11.54
CA ARG A 402 8.81 -12.16 -11.50
C ARG A 402 9.83 -13.17 -12.01
N THR A 403 9.78 -14.42 -11.55
CA THR A 403 10.84 -15.41 -11.81
C THR A 403 10.64 -16.17 -13.11
N THR A 404 9.41 -16.55 -13.42
CA THR A 404 9.11 -17.45 -14.55
C THR A 404 8.80 -16.66 -15.81
N LEU A 405 8.00 -15.60 -15.67
CA LEU A 405 7.61 -14.74 -16.80
C LEU A 405 8.57 -13.55 -17.00
N GLN A 406 9.50 -13.33 -16.07
CA GLN A 406 10.44 -12.21 -16.10
C GLN A 406 9.75 -10.85 -16.28
N GLU A 407 8.54 -10.70 -15.74
CA GLU A 407 7.82 -9.43 -15.69
C GLU A 407 8.31 -8.60 -14.50
N VAL A 408 8.29 -7.27 -14.64
CA VAL A 408 8.47 -6.35 -13.51
C VAL A 408 7.13 -6.17 -12.82
N VAL A 409 7.05 -6.51 -11.54
CA VAL A 409 5.80 -6.59 -10.79
C VAL A 409 5.77 -5.52 -9.70
N ALA A 410 4.74 -4.68 -9.74
CA ALA A 410 4.37 -3.81 -8.63
C ALA A 410 3.16 -4.39 -7.89
N VAL A 411 3.20 -4.37 -6.56
CA VAL A 411 2.11 -4.85 -5.70
C VAL A 411 1.60 -3.71 -4.84
N THR A 412 0.29 -3.55 -4.76
CA THR A 412 -0.38 -2.58 -3.89
C THR A 412 -1.13 -3.32 -2.79
N GLY A 413 -0.97 -2.92 -1.52
CA GLY A 413 -1.64 -3.57 -0.40
C GLY A 413 -1.80 -2.66 0.81
N ASP A 414 -2.76 -3.00 1.67
CA ASP A 414 -3.08 -2.29 2.91
C ASP A 414 -3.07 -3.22 4.14
N GLY A 415 -3.36 -4.51 3.94
CA GLY A 415 -3.43 -5.48 5.02
C GLY A 415 -2.09 -6.12 5.39
N THR A 416 -2.01 -6.64 6.62
CA THR A 416 -0.93 -7.54 7.05
C THR A 416 -0.79 -8.78 6.16
N ASN A 417 -1.90 -9.18 5.52
CA ASN A 417 -1.96 -10.27 4.55
C ASN A 417 -1.19 -9.99 3.26
N ASP A 418 -0.91 -8.72 2.94
CA ASP A 418 -0.21 -8.32 1.71
C ASP A 418 1.30 -8.18 1.89
N ALA A 419 1.77 -8.11 3.15
CA ALA A 419 3.19 -7.92 3.47
C ALA A 419 4.14 -8.91 2.75
N PRO A 420 3.85 -10.24 2.67
CA PRO A 420 4.73 -11.16 1.93
C PRO A 420 4.77 -10.92 0.41
N ALA A 421 3.68 -10.40 -0.17
CA ALA A 421 3.60 -10.08 -1.59
C ALA A 421 4.26 -8.73 -1.89
N LEU A 422 4.06 -7.74 -1.01
CA LEU A 422 4.73 -6.43 -1.08
C LEU A 422 6.25 -6.59 -1.05
N HIS A 423 6.76 -7.44 -0.16
CA HIS A 423 8.19 -7.69 -0.04
C HIS A 423 8.80 -8.46 -1.23
N GLU A 424 8.01 -9.32 -1.88
CA GLU A 424 8.47 -10.12 -3.03
C GLU A 424 8.41 -9.36 -4.36
N ALA A 425 7.59 -8.31 -4.44
CA ALA A 425 7.47 -7.47 -5.63
C ALA A 425 8.79 -6.75 -5.97
N ASP A 426 8.93 -6.30 -7.22
CA ASP A 426 10.01 -5.37 -7.57
C ASP A 426 9.78 -3.98 -6.97
N VAL A 427 8.51 -3.61 -6.80
CA VAL A 427 8.07 -2.39 -6.11
C VAL A 427 6.82 -2.68 -5.27
N GLY A 428 6.94 -2.60 -3.95
CA GLY A 428 5.81 -2.63 -3.02
C GLY A 428 5.22 -1.23 -2.77
N LEU A 429 3.90 -1.11 -2.87
CA LEU A 429 3.12 0.12 -2.64
C LEU A 429 2.15 -0.09 -1.48
N ALA A 430 2.34 0.62 -0.37
CA ALA A 430 1.44 0.57 0.78
C ALA A 430 0.53 1.80 0.86
N MET A 431 -0.69 1.60 1.34
CA MET A 431 -1.64 2.68 1.64
C MET A 431 -1.23 3.40 2.94
N GLY A 432 -1.30 4.73 2.96
CA GLY A 432 -0.86 5.56 4.08
C GLY A 432 -1.89 5.63 5.22
N ILE A 433 -3.17 5.73 4.88
CA ILE A 433 -4.26 5.90 5.85
C ILE A 433 -4.83 4.54 6.24
N ALA A 434 -5.29 3.76 5.27
CA ALA A 434 -5.88 2.44 5.51
C ALA A 434 -4.85 1.34 5.76
N GLY A 435 -3.59 1.57 5.38
CA GLY A 435 -2.54 0.56 5.48
C GLY A 435 -2.09 0.31 6.92
N THR A 436 -1.96 -0.98 7.25
CA THR A 436 -1.36 -1.43 8.51
C THR A 436 0.14 -1.12 8.55
N GLU A 437 0.70 -0.91 9.74
CA GLU A 437 2.13 -0.63 9.91
C GLU A 437 3.01 -1.74 9.32
N VAL A 438 2.58 -3.00 9.43
CA VAL A 438 3.29 -4.14 8.83
C VAL A 438 3.34 -4.04 7.30
N ALA A 439 2.26 -3.57 6.66
CA ALA A 439 2.22 -3.36 5.21
C ALA A 439 3.15 -2.20 4.81
N LYS A 440 3.13 -1.08 5.55
CA LYS A 440 4.00 0.08 5.31
C LYS A 440 5.49 -0.25 5.46
N GLU A 441 5.85 -1.02 6.48
CA GLU A 441 7.23 -1.47 6.69
C GLU A 441 7.73 -2.45 5.61
N SER A 442 6.80 -3.16 4.95
CA SER A 442 7.13 -4.13 3.91
C SER A 442 7.16 -3.53 2.50
N ALA A 443 6.69 -2.30 2.32
CA ALA A 443 6.60 -1.61 1.04
C ALA A 443 7.79 -0.66 0.80
N ASP A 444 8.05 -0.36 -0.47
CA ASP A 444 9.10 0.58 -0.90
C ASP A 444 8.57 2.01 -0.99
N VAL A 445 7.27 2.16 -1.28
CA VAL A 445 6.60 3.45 -1.46
C VAL A 445 5.30 3.47 -0.68
N ILE A 446 5.06 4.55 0.06
CA ILE A 446 3.83 4.77 0.84
C ILE A 446 2.99 5.85 0.15
N ILE A 447 1.74 5.51 -0.16
CA ILE A 447 0.76 6.42 -0.78
C ILE A 447 -0.03 7.11 0.33
N LEU A 448 0.36 8.33 0.67
CA LEU A 448 -0.18 9.06 1.83
C LEU A 448 -1.68 9.40 1.72
N ASP A 449 -2.20 9.54 0.51
CA ASP A 449 -3.58 9.97 0.23
C ASP A 449 -4.56 8.82 -0.06
N ASP A 450 -4.08 7.56 -0.02
CA ASP A 450 -4.86 6.38 -0.35
C ASP A 450 -5.57 6.44 -1.72
N ASN A 451 -5.01 7.21 -2.66
CA ASN A 451 -5.58 7.38 -3.98
C ASN A 451 -4.88 6.50 -5.02
N PHE A 452 -5.66 5.71 -5.74
CA PHE A 452 -5.14 4.84 -6.79
C PHE A 452 -4.54 5.65 -7.96
N SER A 453 -4.97 6.90 -8.19
CA SER A 453 -4.36 7.76 -9.22
C SER A 453 -2.89 8.04 -8.95
N THR A 454 -2.45 7.99 -7.69
CA THR A 454 -1.05 8.18 -7.31
C THR A 454 -0.16 7.12 -7.94
N ILE A 455 -0.65 5.90 -8.15
CA ILE A 455 0.10 4.81 -8.82
C ILE A 455 0.40 5.18 -10.29
N VAL A 456 -0.56 5.78 -10.99
CA VAL A 456 -0.39 6.29 -12.35
C VAL A 456 0.69 7.36 -12.38
N THR A 457 0.66 8.29 -11.41
CA THR A 457 1.66 9.34 -11.24
C THR A 457 3.05 8.76 -10.98
N VAL A 458 3.17 7.77 -10.09
CA VAL A 458 4.44 7.06 -9.82
C VAL A 458 4.98 6.40 -11.08
N ALA A 459 4.13 5.70 -11.86
CA ALA A 459 4.55 5.09 -13.11
C ALA A 459 5.02 6.13 -14.15
N LYS A 460 4.32 7.27 -14.25
CA LYS A 460 4.68 8.39 -15.13
C LYS A 460 6.04 8.99 -14.75
N TRP A 461 6.28 9.22 -13.46
CA TRP A 461 7.57 9.70 -12.95
C TRP A 461 8.69 8.69 -13.17
N GLY A 462 8.45 7.40 -12.93
CA GLY A 462 9.42 6.34 -13.21
C GLY A 462 9.86 6.33 -14.68
N ARG A 463 8.93 6.46 -15.63
CA ARG A 463 9.23 6.57 -17.06
C ARG A 463 10.04 7.83 -17.39
N SER A 464 9.73 8.95 -16.74
CA SER A 464 10.44 10.22 -16.96
C SER A 464 11.88 10.15 -16.46
N VAL A 465 12.09 9.67 -15.24
CA VAL A 465 13.43 9.49 -14.66
C VAL A 465 14.27 8.58 -15.56
N TYR A 466 13.70 7.49 -16.07
CA TYR A 466 14.40 6.61 -17.00
C TYR A 466 14.83 7.32 -18.28
N ILE A 467 13.94 8.09 -18.92
CA ILE A 467 14.27 8.83 -20.15
C ILE A 467 15.30 9.92 -19.89
N ASN A 468 15.20 10.62 -18.76
CA ASN A 468 16.14 11.66 -18.36
C ASN A 468 17.54 11.08 -18.16
N ILE A 469 17.64 9.90 -17.53
CA ILE A 469 18.89 9.15 -17.42
C ILE A 469 19.42 8.77 -18.80
N GLN A 470 18.58 8.26 -19.71
CA GLN A 470 19.02 7.91 -21.07
C GLN A 470 19.55 9.13 -21.84
N LYS A 471 18.86 10.27 -21.78
CA LYS A 471 19.29 11.53 -22.39
C LYS A 471 20.65 11.98 -21.83
N PHE A 472 20.81 11.91 -20.52
CA PHE A 472 22.06 12.24 -19.85
C PHE A 472 23.21 11.32 -20.30
N VAL A 473 23.00 10.00 -20.30
CA VAL A 473 24.00 9.02 -20.75
C VAL A 473 24.35 9.23 -22.23
N GLN A 474 23.36 9.48 -23.09
CA GLN A 474 23.59 9.75 -24.51
C GLN A 474 24.43 11.02 -24.70
N PHE A 475 24.12 12.09 -23.97
CA PHE A 475 24.88 13.34 -24.00
C PHE A 475 26.34 13.11 -23.57
N GLN A 476 26.54 12.43 -22.44
CA GLN A 476 27.85 12.10 -21.89
C GLN A 476 28.70 11.28 -22.89
N LEU A 477 28.11 10.23 -23.46
CA LEU A 477 28.80 9.35 -24.40
C LEU A 477 29.14 10.10 -25.70
N THR A 478 28.23 10.93 -26.20
CA THR A 478 28.45 11.70 -27.44
C THR A 478 29.64 12.63 -27.30
N VAL A 479 29.74 13.40 -26.21
CA VAL A 479 30.84 14.35 -26.08
C VAL A 479 32.16 13.65 -25.81
N ASN A 480 32.17 12.57 -25.02
CA ASN A 480 33.38 11.77 -24.82
C ASN A 480 33.90 11.17 -26.13
N VAL A 481 33.02 10.60 -26.96
CA VAL A 481 33.40 10.05 -28.26
C VAL A 481 33.91 11.15 -29.19
N VAL A 482 33.24 12.30 -29.28
CA VAL A 482 33.70 13.43 -30.11
C VAL A 482 35.05 13.95 -29.64
N ALA A 483 35.23 14.17 -28.33
CA ALA A 483 36.50 14.64 -27.77
C ALA A 483 37.65 13.67 -28.06
N LEU A 484 37.40 12.36 -27.91
CA LEU A 484 38.39 11.32 -28.23
C LEU A 484 38.75 11.31 -29.72
N VAL A 485 37.74 11.32 -30.60
CA VAL A 485 37.95 11.28 -32.06
C VAL A 485 38.68 12.53 -32.56
N VAL A 486 38.33 13.71 -32.06
CA VAL A 486 38.99 14.98 -32.41
C VAL A 486 40.44 14.97 -31.95
N ASN A 487 40.71 14.56 -30.71
CA ASN A 487 42.07 14.50 -30.19
C ASN A 487 42.93 13.48 -30.91
N PHE A 488 42.40 12.29 -31.17
CA PHE A 488 43.09 11.23 -31.90
C PHE A 488 43.41 11.68 -33.33
N SER A 489 42.40 12.18 -34.06
CA SER A 489 42.58 12.60 -35.46
C SER A 489 43.60 13.73 -35.59
N SER A 490 43.54 14.71 -34.70
CA SER A 490 44.52 15.81 -34.70
C SER A 490 45.92 15.31 -34.32
N ALA A 491 46.05 14.47 -33.29
CA ALA A 491 47.35 13.90 -32.92
C ALA A 491 47.98 13.12 -34.09
N CYS A 492 47.19 12.36 -34.87
CA CYS A 492 47.66 11.66 -36.06
C CYS A 492 48.07 12.61 -37.21
N LEU A 493 47.38 13.72 -37.40
CA LEU A 493 47.62 14.64 -38.53
C LEU A 493 48.70 15.69 -38.24
N THR A 494 48.68 16.31 -37.05
CA THR A 494 49.55 17.43 -36.69
C THR A 494 50.65 17.03 -35.71
N GLY A 495 50.62 15.81 -35.15
CA GLY A 495 51.53 15.38 -34.10
C GLY A 495 51.21 15.95 -32.71
N THR A 496 50.12 16.73 -32.58
CA THR A 496 49.72 17.39 -31.34
C THR A 496 48.21 17.27 -31.11
N ALA A 497 47.81 16.99 -29.87
CA ALA A 497 46.41 16.98 -29.49
C ALA A 497 45.90 18.42 -29.21
N PRO A 498 44.71 18.80 -29.69
CA PRO A 498 44.15 20.13 -29.56
C PRO A 498 43.60 20.38 -28.16
N LEU A 499 43.15 19.34 -27.45
CA LEU A 499 42.76 19.42 -26.05
C LEU A 499 43.78 18.70 -25.17
N THR A 500 44.29 19.42 -24.18
CA THR A 500 45.18 18.88 -23.14
C THR A 500 44.40 18.03 -22.13
N ALA A 501 45.11 17.17 -21.38
CA ALA A 501 44.51 16.34 -20.33
C ALA A 501 43.70 17.17 -19.31
N VAL A 502 44.21 18.33 -18.90
CA VAL A 502 43.51 19.24 -17.96
C VAL A 502 42.23 19.81 -18.57
N GLN A 503 42.22 20.14 -19.87
CA GLN A 503 41.03 20.65 -20.54
C GLN A 503 39.95 19.58 -20.71
N LEU A 504 40.34 18.33 -21.00
CA LEU A 504 39.42 17.20 -21.02
C LEU A 504 38.78 16.95 -19.65
N LEU A 505 39.57 17.03 -18.57
CA LEU A 505 39.05 16.94 -17.21
C LEU A 505 38.04 18.04 -16.91
N TRP A 506 38.32 19.28 -17.33
CA TRP A 506 37.39 20.39 -17.19
C TRP A 506 36.08 20.16 -17.94
N VAL A 507 36.15 19.64 -19.18
CA VAL A 507 34.96 19.31 -19.98
C VAL A 507 34.13 18.24 -19.27
N ASN A 508 34.75 17.14 -18.83
CA ASN A 508 34.06 16.05 -18.13
C ASN A 508 33.41 16.52 -16.82
N MET A 509 34.14 17.30 -16.02
CA MET A 509 33.62 17.79 -14.75
C MET A 509 32.41 18.72 -14.94
N ILE A 510 32.46 19.63 -15.91
CA ILE A 510 31.34 20.53 -16.22
C ILE A 510 30.13 19.73 -16.74
N MET A 511 30.37 18.72 -17.57
CA MET A 511 29.33 17.84 -18.11
C MET A 511 28.61 17.03 -17.04
N ASP A 512 29.39 16.39 -16.18
CA ASP A 512 28.89 15.50 -15.13
C ASP A 512 28.07 16.25 -14.09
N THR A 513 28.42 17.52 -13.84
CA THR A 513 27.75 18.33 -12.83
C THR A 513 26.58 19.12 -13.41
N LEU A 514 26.82 19.95 -14.42
CA LEU A 514 25.79 20.83 -14.99
C LEU A 514 24.87 20.08 -15.97
N GLY A 515 25.43 19.17 -16.77
CA GLY A 515 24.66 18.36 -17.73
C GLY A 515 23.74 17.37 -17.01
N ALA A 516 24.20 16.73 -15.94
CA ALA A 516 23.37 15.87 -15.12
C ALA A 516 22.22 16.66 -14.48
N LEU A 517 22.51 17.83 -13.89
CA LEU A 517 21.48 18.65 -13.26
C LEU A 517 20.42 19.12 -14.27
N ALA A 518 20.83 19.57 -15.46
CA ALA A 518 19.92 20.07 -16.48
C ALA A 518 19.04 18.96 -17.09
N LEU A 519 19.61 17.78 -17.36
CA LEU A 519 18.90 16.70 -18.04
C LEU A 519 18.13 15.78 -17.08
N ALA A 520 18.57 15.65 -15.82
CA ALA A 520 17.88 14.81 -14.83
C ALA A 520 16.59 15.44 -14.31
N THR A 521 16.46 16.77 -14.35
CA THR A 521 15.36 17.54 -13.73
C THR A 521 14.20 17.86 -14.68
N GLU A 522 14.20 17.34 -15.90
CA GLU A 522 13.09 17.56 -16.83
C GLU A 522 11.78 16.94 -16.31
N PRO A 523 10.66 17.69 -16.29
CA PRO A 523 9.39 17.21 -15.79
C PRO A 523 8.75 16.18 -16.74
N PRO A 524 7.88 15.29 -16.21
CA PRO A 524 7.25 14.24 -17.00
C PRO A 524 6.14 14.77 -17.94
N THR A 525 6.08 14.25 -19.16
CA THR A 525 5.02 14.55 -20.14
C THR A 525 3.94 13.46 -20.17
N ASP A 526 2.70 13.82 -20.54
CA ASP A 526 1.58 12.86 -20.58
C ASP A 526 1.73 11.79 -21.67
N ASP A 527 2.46 12.10 -22.73
CA ASP A 527 2.74 11.15 -23.81
C ASP A 527 3.54 9.93 -23.35
N LEU A 528 4.20 10.01 -22.19
CA LEU A 528 4.90 8.88 -21.58
C LEU A 528 3.95 7.73 -21.26
N MET A 529 2.69 8.00 -20.95
CA MET A 529 1.69 6.98 -20.62
C MET A 529 1.02 6.36 -21.84
N LYS A 530 1.36 6.78 -23.07
CA LYS A 530 0.87 6.17 -24.32
C LYS A 530 1.78 5.07 -24.85
N ARG A 531 2.97 4.91 -24.27
CA ARG A 531 3.98 3.93 -24.69
C ARG A 531 3.82 2.64 -23.90
N THR A 532 4.14 1.49 -24.50
CA THR A 532 4.20 0.21 -23.79
C THR A 532 5.40 0.18 -22.83
N PRO A 533 5.36 -0.67 -21.78
CA PRO A 533 6.52 -0.87 -20.91
C PRO A 533 7.70 -1.39 -21.72
N ARG A 534 8.90 -0.90 -21.41
CA ARG A 534 10.12 -1.34 -22.08
C ARG A 534 10.69 -2.56 -21.37
N SER A 535 11.11 -3.56 -22.15
CA SER A 535 12.02 -4.60 -21.65
C SER A 535 13.40 -3.99 -21.47
N GLY A 536 14.11 -4.34 -20.38
CA GLY A 536 15.47 -3.82 -20.10
C GLY A 536 16.45 -4.03 -21.25
N LYS A 537 16.24 -5.07 -22.08
CA LYS A 537 17.07 -5.40 -23.25
C LYS A 537 16.87 -4.43 -24.44
N ALA A 538 15.71 -3.78 -24.53
CA ALA A 538 15.36 -2.87 -25.64
C ALA A 538 16.13 -1.53 -25.59
N ALA A 539 16.83 -1.23 -24.49
CA ALA A 539 17.60 0.01 -24.33
C ALA A 539 18.71 0.18 -25.38
N PHE A 540 19.17 -0.91 -26.00
CA PHE A 540 20.24 -0.92 -27.01
C PHE A 540 19.76 -1.31 -28.42
N HIS A 541 18.45 -1.43 -28.68
CA HIS A 541 17.89 -1.99 -29.93
C HIS A 541 18.44 -3.39 -30.26
N LEU A 542 18.75 -4.18 -29.23
CA LEU A 542 19.21 -5.56 -29.38
C LEU A 542 18.02 -6.50 -29.20
N ASP A 543 17.24 -6.67 -30.27
CA ASP A 543 16.13 -7.63 -30.31
C ASP A 543 16.55 -8.88 -31.11
N GLY A 544 16.77 -10.01 -30.42
CA GLY A 544 17.12 -11.30 -31.03
C GLY A 544 17.74 -12.31 -30.05
N PRO A 545 17.85 -13.61 -30.43
CA PRO A 545 18.42 -14.65 -29.56
C PRO A 545 19.90 -14.42 -29.21
N ASP A 546 20.62 -13.62 -30.02
CA ASP A 546 22.02 -13.27 -29.81
C ASP A 546 22.21 -11.94 -29.06
N SER A 547 21.14 -11.32 -28.55
CA SER A 547 21.20 -10.00 -27.87
C SER A 547 22.19 -10.00 -26.69
N ASP A 548 22.19 -11.07 -25.90
CA ASP A 548 23.03 -11.20 -24.72
C ASP A 548 24.48 -11.45 -25.12
N LEU A 549 24.71 -12.17 -26.23
CA LEU A 549 26.04 -12.38 -26.79
C LEU A 549 26.60 -11.07 -27.37
N ILE A 550 25.80 -10.31 -28.11
CA ILE A 550 26.20 -9.01 -28.69
C ILE A 550 26.49 -8.01 -27.57
N LEU A 551 25.61 -7.91 -26.56
CA LEU A 551 25.82 -7.03 -25.41
C LEU A 551 27.10 -7.40 -24.65
N ASN A 552 27.30 -8.68 -24.34
CA ASN A 552 28.51 -9.15 -23.68
C ASN A 552 29.76 -8.94 -24.53
N THR A 553 29.66 -9.08 -25.85
CA THR A 553 30.76 -8.82 -26.79
C THR A 553 31.08 -7.33 -26.87
N LEU A 554 30.07 -6.46 -26.83
CA LEU A 554 30.24 -5.01 -26.85
C LEU A 554 30.90 -4.55 -25.53
N ILE A 555 30.43 -5.05 -24.40
CA ILE A 555 31.03 -4.81 -23.07
C ILE A 555 32.46 -5.33 -23.01
N PHE A 556 32.71 -6.55 -23.51
CA PHE A 556 34.05 -7.14 -23.55
C PHE A 556 34.99 -6.35 -24.47
N ASN A 557 34.52 -5.95 -25.65
CA ASN A 557 35.33 -5.16 -26.58
C ASN A 557 35.60 -3.76 -26.04
N THR A 558 34.64 -3.12 -25.37
CA THR A 558 34.87 -1.86 -24.65
C THR A 558 35.88 -2.04 -23.52
N PHE A 559 35.79 -3.13 -22.76
CA PHE A 559 36.77 -3.47 -21.72
C PHE A 559 38.17 -3.66 -22.31
N VAL A 560 38.31 -4.45 -23.38
CA VAL A 560 39.59 -4.67 -24.06
C VAL A 560 40.13 -3.37 -24.65
N PHE A 561 39.29 -2.53 -25.27
CA PHE A 561 39.71 -1.22 -25.77
C PHE A 561 40.21 -0.30 -24.65
N CYS A 562 39.50 -0.24 -23.51
CA CYS A 562 39.95 0.50 -22.34
C CYS A 562 41.30 -0.02 -21.82
N GLN A 563 41.50 -1.34 -21.75
CA GLN A 563 42.76 -1.94 -21.31
C GLN A 563 43.92 -1.64 -22.28
N VAL A 564 43.68 -1.73 -23.60
CA VAL A 564 44.70 -1.41 -24.62
C VAL A 564 45.06 0.08 -24.58
N PHE A 565 44.07 0.97 -24.41
CA PHE A 565 44.34 2.40 -24.23
C PHE A 565 45.11 2.66 -22.93
N ASN A 566 44.77 1.98 -21.83
CA ASN A 566 45.47 2.07 -20.56
C ASN A 566 46.94 1.59 -20.68
N GLU A 567 47.19 0.55 -21.48
CA GLU A 567 48.55 0.05 -21.75
C GLU A 567 49.37 0.98 -22.66
N ILE A 568 48.74 1.64 -23.63
CA ILE A 568 49.40 2.65 -24.48
C ILE A 568 49.67 3.94 -23.68
N SER A 569 48.72 4.41 -22.88
CA SER A 569 48.88 5.59 -22.02
C SER A 569 49.89 5.38 -20.89
N SER A 570 50.10 4.14 -20.45
CA SER A 570 51.15 3.83 -19.44
C SER A 570 52.57 3.71 -20.02
N ARG A 571 52.72 3.63 -21.35
CA ARG A 571 54.05 3.56 -22.02
C ARG A 571 54.74 4.92 -22.20
N GLU A 572 54.03 6.05 -22.16
CA GLU A 572 54.65 7.38 -22.25
C GLU A 572 55.16 7.96 -20.91
N MET A 573 55.16 7.17 -19.84
CA MET A 573 55.58 7.60 -18.50
C MET A 573 57.05 8.04 -18.39
N GLU A 574 57.94 7.62 -19.29
CA GLU A 574 59.36 8.01 -19.22
C GLU A 574 59.65 9.42 -19.76
N LYS A 575 58.77 10.01 -20.58
CA LYS A 575 58.97 11.38 -21.10
C LYS A 575 58.45 12.49 -20.19
N ILE A 576 57.72 12.15 -19.13
CA ILE A 576 57.12 13.11 -18.18
C ILE A 576 57.89 13.15 -16.84
N ASN A 577 58.99 12.41 -16.69
CA ASN A 577 59.85 12.46 -15.49
C ASN A 577 60.87 13.60 -15.50
N GLY A 578 60.43 14.80 -15.91
CA GLY A 578 61.19 16.03 -15.92
C GLY A 578 60.50 17.15 -15.14
N GLY A 579 59.94 16.87 -13.96
CA GLY A 579 59.34 17.90 -13.10
C GLY A 579 58.44 17.30 -12.02
N GLN A 580 58.61 17.75 -10.78
CA GLN A 580 57.99 17.24 -9.56
C GLN A 580 56.45 17.10 -9.60
N ASP A 581 55.97 16.08 -8.89
CA ASP A 581 54.60 15.78 -8.47
C ASP A 581 53.53 15.59 -9.57
N LYS A 582 53.08 14.34 -9.77
CA LYS A 582 51.67 13.96 -10.03
C LYS A 582 51.47 12.44 -10.21
N PRO A 583 51.08 11.71 -9.15
CA PRO A 583 50.44 10.39 -9.27
C PRO A 583 48.90 10.49 -9.45
N ILE A 584 48.37 11.67 -9.80
CA ILE A 584 46.93 11.99 -9.74
C ILE A 584 46.18 11.65 -11.05
N ASP A 585 46.84 11.67 -12.22
CA ASP A 585 46.16 11.41 -13.50
C ASP A 585 45.74 9.94 -13.68
N PHE A 586 46.53 8.98 -13.16
CA PHE A 586 46.24 7.54 -13.34
C PHE A 586 45.08 7.05 -12.46
N ALA A 587 44.94 7.60 -11.25
CA ALA A 587 43.85 7.25 -10.34
C ALA A 587 42.48 7.73 -10.86
N HIS A 588 42.46 8.81 -11.65
CA HIS A 588 41.22 9.43 -12.13
C HIS A 588 40.72 8.87 -13.47
N LEU A 589 41.60 8.43 -14.36
CA LEU A 589 41.19 7.67 -15.55
C LEU A 589 40.53 6.34 -15.14
N LEU A 590 41.13 5.64 -14.17
CA LEU A 590 40.56 4.46 -13.52
C LEU A 590 39.21 4.75 -12.86
N LEU A 591 39.00 5.91 -12.24
CA LEU A 591 37.71 6.29 -11.67
C LEU A 591 36.64 6.54 -12.73
N SER A 592 37.00 7.05 -13.92
CA SER A 592 36.07 7.21 -15.04
C SER A 592 35.68 5.87 -15.67
N ASP A 593 36.64 4.94 -15.83
CA ASP A 593 36.37 3.57 -16.29
C ASP A 593 35.57 2.77 -15.24
N ILE A 594 35.87 2.94 -13.95
CA ILE A 594 35.09 2.37 -12.84
C ILE A 594 33.69 2.99 -12.78
N ALA A 595 33.52 4.28 -13.11
CA ALA A 595 32.21 4.92 -13.16
C ALA A 595 31.36 4.33 -14.29
N ILE A 596 31.94 4.13 -15.48
CA ILE A 596 31.30 3.46 -16.62
C ILE A 596 30.96 2.00 -16.27
N TYR A 597 31.92 1.26 -15.68
CA TYR A 597 31.72 -0.13 -15.26
C TYR A 597 30.64 -0.28 -14.18
N ARG A 598 30.61 0.64 -13.22
CA ARG A 598 29.61 0.69 -12.15
C ARG A 598 28.24 1.13 -12.67
N TYR A 599 28.19 1.89 -13.76
CA TYR A 599 26.96 2.24 -14.47
C TYR A 599 26.39 1.06 -15.26
N VAL A 600 27.24 0.31 -15.97
CA VAL A 600 26.83 -0.93 -16.67
C VAL A 600 26.28 -1.95 -15.66
N TYR A 601 26.93 -2.10 -14.50
CA TYR A 601 26.49 -2.99 -13.41
C TYR A 601 25.22 -2.50 -12.67
N LEU A 602 24.94 -1.18 -12.66
CA LEU A 602 23.71 -0.61 -12.10
C LEU A 602 22.50 -0.82 -13.04
N ILE A 603 22.74 -0.90 -14.35
CA ILE A 603 21.72 -1.15 -15.36
C ILE A 603 21.42 -2.66 -15.49
N TYR A 604 22.38 -3.54 -15.18
CA TYR A 604 22.23 -5.00 -15.19
C TYR A 604 22.72 -5.64 -13.87
N PRO A 605 21.84 -5.80 -12.86
CA PRO A 605 22.23 -6.34 -11.56
C PRO A 605 22.44 -7.87 -11.52
N ASP A 606 22.04 -8.59 -12.57
CA ASP A 606 22.19 -10.07 -12.69
C ASP A 606 23.55 -10.52 -13.31
N LEU A 607 24.53 -9.61 -13.34
CA LEU A 607 25.94 -9.87 -13.69
C LEU A 607 26.78 -10.32 -12.47
#